data_AF-A0A660S5Y3-F1
#
_entry.id   AF-A0A660S5Y3-F1
#
_cell.length_a   1.000
_cell.length_b   1.000
_cell.length_c   1.000
_cell.angle_alpha   90.00
_cell.angle_beta   90.00
_cell.angle_gamma   90.00
#
_symmetry.space_group_name_H-M   'P 1'
#
loop_
_entity.id
_entity.type
_entity.pdbx_description
1 polymer ?
#
loop_
_entity_poly.entity_id
_entity_poly.type
_entity_poly.pdbx_seq_one_letter_code
_entity_poly.pdbx_strand_id
1 'polypeptide(L)'
;MNTLVKIEEGRKKGIISFLKSLLEKGIVTQALVPMRVPTGTSFAYILTKDPNILENCEPIAPVMPIQGARIVSKLTKKGPLKGVTAVILRPCELRALRELVKLK
;
A
#
# COMPACT_ATOMS: atom_id res chain seq x y z
N MET A 1 10.01 17.08 -12.98
CA MET A 1 9.04 16.01 -13.32
C MET A 1 7.64 16.56 -13.11
N ASN A 2 6.95 17.01 -14.17
CA ASN A 2 5.54 17.43 -14.09
C ASN A 2 4.64 16.25 -14.45
N THR A 3 4.45 15.36 -13.49
CA THR A 3 3.50 14.25 -13.64
C THR A 3 2.17 14.67 -13.05
N LEU A 4 1.28 15.21 -13.88
CA LEU A 4 -0.10 15.45 -13.49
C LEU A 4 -0.78 14.09 -13.27
N VAL A 5 -1.33 13.89 -12.07
CA VAL A 5 -2.11 12.70 -11.70
C VAL A 5 -3.55 13.14 -11.50
N LYS A 6 -4.44 12.66 -12.37
CA LYS A 6 -5.87 12.92 -12.26
C LYS A 6 -6.45 12.00 -11.17
N ILE A 7 -7.16 12.60 -10.23
CA ILE A 7 -7.81 11.89 -9.12
C ILE A 7 -9.31 11.83 -9.43
N GLU A 8 -9.90 10.64 -9.35
CA GLU A 8 -11.34 10.46 -9.54
C GLU A 8 -12.16 10.92 -8.31
N GLU A 9 -13.45 11.20 -8.52
CA GLU A 9 -14.35 11.56 -7.42
C GLU A 9 -14.54 10.41 -6.43
N GLY A 10 -14.46 10.74 -5.14
CA GLY A 10 -14.62 9.81 -4.02
C GLY A 10 -13.30 9.31 -3.44
N ARG A 11 -13.22 9.27 -2.10
CA ARG A 11 -11.97 9.01 -1.35
C ARG A 11 -11.29 7.70 -1.75
N LYS A 12 -12.05 6.60 -1.80
CA LYS A 12 -11.52 5.26 -2.15
C LYS A 12 -11.01 5.23 -3.58
N LYS A 13 -11.85 5.63 -4.54
CA LYS A 13 -11.51 5.65 -5.97
C LYS A 13 -10.31 6.55 -6.26
N GLY A 14 -10.27 7.74 -5.66
CA GLY A 14 -9.15 8.66 -5.82
C GLY A 14 -7.80 8.11 -5.33
N ILE A 15 -7.79 7.40 -4.20
CA ILE A 15 -6.57 6.74 -3.70
C ILE A 15 -6.14 5.61 -4.65
N ILE A 16 -7.09 4.82 -5.13
CA ILE A 16 -6.82 3.71 -6.07
C ILE A 16 -6.28 4.26 -7.39
N SER A 17 -6.93 5.27 -7.98
CA SER A 17 -6.51 5.88 -9.25
C SER A 17 -5.13 6.52 -9.13
N PHE A 18 -4.84 7.16 -7.98
CA PHE A 18 -3.52 7.71 -7.68
C PHE A 18 -2.44 6.61 -7.67
N LEU A 19 -2.65 5.53 -6.90
CA LEU A 19 -1.68 4.43 -6.81
C LEU A 19 -1.49 3.70 -8.13
N LYS A 20 -2.58 3.47 -8.89
CA LYS A 20 -2.54 2.87 -10.23
C LYS A 20 -1.67 3.72 -11.15
N SER A 21 -1.86 5.04 -11.14
CA SER A 21 -1.05 5.95 -11.96
C SER A 21 0.44 5.97 -11.57
N LEU A 22 0.78 5.75 -10.29
CA LEU A 22 2.18 5.69 -9.86
C LEU A 22 2.89 4.43 -10.38
N LEU A 23 2.20 3.29 -10.39
CA LEU A 23 2.72 2.04 -10.93
C LEU A 23 2.81 2.10 -12.46
N GLU A 24 1.75 2.55 -13.14
CA GLU A 24 1.71 2.65 -14.61
C GLU A 24 2.79 3.58 -15.16
N LYS A 25 3.10 4.67 -14.44
CA LYS A 25 4.16 5.61 -14.80
C LYS A 25 5.55 5.20 -14.30
N GLY A 26 5.67 4.04 -13.65
CA GLY A 26 6.95 3.52 -13.15
C GLY A 26 7.61 4.35 -12.04
N ILE A 27 6.87 5.26 -11.39
CA ILE A 27 7.38 6.05 -10.25
C ILE A 27 7.63 5.15 -9.05
N VAL A 28 6.76 4.14 -8.87
CA VAL A 28 6.92 3.07 -7.91
C VAL A 28 6.94 1.73 -8.65
N THR A 29 7.72 0.77 -8.15
CA THR A 29 7.88 -0.56 -8.77
C THR A 29 6.88 -1.57 -8.26
N GLN A 30 6.30 -1.32 -7.08
CA GLN A 30 5.35 -2.20 -6.41
C GLN A 30 4.55 -1.42 -5.37
N ALA A 31 3.40 -1.95 -4.99
CA ALA A 31 2.53 -1.39 -3.97
C ALA A 31 2.17 -2.46 -2.93
N LEU A 32 2.29 -2.11 -1.64
CA LEU A 32 1.78 -2.87 -0.52
C LEU A 32 0.47 -2.23 -0.06
N VAL A 33 -0.65 -2.92 -0.30
CA VAL A 33 -1.99 -2.36 -0.03
C VAL A 33 -2.90 -3.34 0.68
N PRO A 34 -3.80 -2.87 1.56
CA PRO A 34 -4.84 -3.72 2.13
C PRO A 34 -5.88 -4.08 1.06
N MET A 35 -6.28 -5.34 1.02
CA MET A 35 -7.34 -5.85 0.14
C MET A 35 -8.28 -6.74 0.95
N ARG A 36 -9.53 -6.84 0.51
CA ARG A 36 -10.45 -7.85 1.05
C ARG A 36 -10.00 -9.24 0.58
N VAL A 37 -9.98 -10.22 1.48
CA VAL A 37 -9.66 -11.60 1.09
C VAL A 37 -10.80 -12.21 0.25
N PRO A 38 -10.54 -13.22 -0.60
CA PRO A 38 -11.56 -13.80 -1.47
C PRO A 38 -12.79 -14.35 -0.74
N THR A 39 -12.62 -14.85 0.49
CA THR A 39 -13.74 -15.32 1.33
C THR A 39 -14.65 -14.19 1.81
N GLY A 40 -14.26 -12.93 1.65
CA GLY A 40 -14.99 -11.75 2.10
C GLY A 40 -14.94 -11.49 3.61
N THR A 41 -14.38 -12.42 4.39
CA THR A 41 -14.44 -12.43 5.86
C THR A 41 -13.41 -11.54 6.56
N SER A 42 -12.37 -11.11 5.85
CA SER A 42 -11.27 -10.34 6.45
C SER A 42 -10.55 -9.48 5.41
N PHE A 43 -9.44 -8.88 5.82
CA PHE A 43 -8.54 -8.09 4.99
C PHE A 43 -7.11 -8.61 5.13
N ALA A 44 -6.33 -8.50 4.07
CA ALA A 44 -4.93 -8.85 4.06
C ALA A 44 -4.14 -7.79 3.29
N TYR A 45 -2.87 -7.61 3.66
CA TYR A 45 -1.97 -6.80 2.86
C TYR A 45 -1.40 -7.64 1.72
N ILE A 46 -1.46 -7.10 0.51
CA ILE A 46 -0.89 -7.72 -0.70
C ILE A 46 0.21 -6.82 -1.24
N LEU A 47 1.36 -7.41 -1.55
CA LEU A 47 2.43 -6.78 -2.31
C LEU A 47 2.25 -7.14 -3.79
N THR A 48 1.98 -6.15 -4.63
CA THR A 48 1.73 -6.35 -6.06
C THR A 48 2.56 -5.40 -6.92
N LYS A 49 2.89 -5.85 -8.13
CA LYS A 49 3.42 -5.02 -9.22
C LYS A 49 2.38 -4.73 -10.29
N ASP A 50 1.27 -5.48 -10.29
CA ASP A 50 0.20 -5.37 -11.27
C ASP A 50 -0.77 -4.25 -10.88
N PRO A 51 -0.89 -3.17 -11.68
CA PRO A 51 -1.83 -2.08 -11.42
C PRO A 51 -3.29 -2.52 -11.41
N ASN A 52 -3.67 -3.59 -12.13
CA ASN A 52 -5.05 -4.04 -12.23
C ASN A 52 -5.57 -4.61 -10.90
N ILE A 53 -4.69 -5.25 -10.11
CA ILE A 53 -5.05 -5.81 -8.80
C ILE A 53 -5.45 -4.68 -7.82
N LEU A 54 -4.98 -3.44 -8.02
CA LEU A 54 -5.30 -2.31 -7.14
C LEU A 54 -6.78 -1.92 -7.14
N GLU A 55 -7.58 -2.37 -8.09
CA GLU A 55 -9.03 -2.15 -8.09
C GLU A 55 -9.72 -2.79 -6.87
N ASN A 56 -9.12 -3.85 -6.33
CA ASN A 56 -9.58 -4.54 -5.12
C ASN A 56 -8.98 -3.97 -3.82
N CYS A 57 -8.20 -2.89 -3.92
CA CYS A 57 -7.63 -2.22 -2.77
C CYS A 57 -8.74 -1.64 -1.88
N GLU A 58 -8.55 -1.78 -0.56
CA GLU A 58 -9.43 -1.26 0.48
C GLU A 58 -8.65 -0.32 1.41
N PRO A 59 -8.26 0.89 0.94
CA PRO A 59 -7.38 1.80 1.69
C PRO A 59 -7.95 2.21 3.05
N ILE A 60 -9.27 2.15 3.19
CA ILE A 60 -10.04 2.59 4.36
C ILE A 60 -10.81 1.41 4.94
N ALA A 61 -10.20 0.22 4.97
CA ALA A 61 -10.81 -0.98 5.53
C ALA A 61 -11.32 -0.71 6.98
N PRO A 62 -12.51 -1.21 7.37
CA PRO A 62 -13.10 -0.91 8.68
C PRO A 62 -12.36 -1.59 9.85
N VAL A 63 -11.58 -2.64 9.57
CA VAL A 63 -10.89 -3.46 10.58
C VAL A 63 -9.40 -3.62 10.29
N MET A 64 -8.60 -3.76 11.34
CA MET A 64 -7.14 -3.93 11.26
C MET A 64 -6.73 -5.35 11.73
N PRO A 65 -6.77 -6.36 10.84
CA PRO A 65 -6.46 -7.74 11.22
C PRO A 65 -4.98 -7.95 11.55
N ILE A 66 -4.11 -7.10 10.99
CA ILE A 66 -2.67 -7.09 11.26
C ILE A 66 -2.15 -5.65 11.22
N GLN A 67 -1.15 -5.37 12.06
CA GLN A 67 -0.43 -4.10 12.09
C GLN A 67 0.47 -3.95 10.84
N GLY A 68 0.11 -3.06 9.92
CA GLY A 68 0.80 -2.84 8.64
C GLY A 68 2.28 -2.49 8.79
N ALA A 69 2.66 -1.73 9.83
CA ALA A 69 4.07 -1.41 10.10
C ALA A 69 4.94 -2.67 10.28
N ARG A 70 4.39 -3.72 10.91
CA ARG A 70 5.06 -5.00 11.13
C ARG A 70 5.24 -5.79 9.84
N ILE A 71 4.37 -5.58 8.85
CA ILE A 71 4.50 -6.19 7.52
C ILE A 71 5.62 -5.46 6.76
N VAL A 72 5.58 -4.12 6.76
CA VAL A 72 6.61 -3.29 6.10
C VAL A 72 8.00 -3.61 6.67
N SER A 73 8.15 -3.71 7.99
CA SER A 73 9.45 -4.03 8.61
C SER A 73 10.00 -5.41 8.22
N LYS A 74 9.13 -6.35 7.79
CA LYS A 74 9.53 -7.67 7.33
C LYS A 74 9.89 -7.73 5.85
N LEU A 75 9.46 -6.75 5.04
CA LEU A 75 9.73 -6.72 3.61
C LEU A 75 11.23 -6.72 3.28
N THR A 76 12.03 -6.04 4.10
CA THR A 76 13.47 -5.90 3.91
C THR A 76 14.30 -6.88 4.75
N LYS A 77 13.66 -7.84 5.42
CA LYS A 77 14.34 -8.80 6.32
C LYS A 77 15.39 -9.65 5.59
N LYS A 78 15.19 -9.94 4.30
CA LYS A 78 16.13 -10.72 3.47
C LYS A 78 17.01 -9.83 2.57
N GLY A 79 17.09 -8.53 2.87
CA GLY A 79 17.80 -7.54 2.06
C GLY A 79 16.86 -6.52 1.42
N PRO A 80 17.43 -5.50 0.75
CA PRO A 80 16.66 -4.43 0.15
C PRO A 80 15.77 -4.93 -0.99
N LEU A 81 14.57 -4.36 -1.09
CA LEU A 81 13.71 -4.56 -2.26
C LEU A 81 14.24 -3.76 -3.45
N LYS A 82 13.98 -4.25 -4.67
CA LYS A 82 14.32 -3.54 -5.90
C LYS A 82 13.30 -2.45 -6.19
N GLY A 83 13.75 -1.19 -6.19
CA GLY A 83 12.95 -0.02 -6.52
C GLY A 83 12.09 0.51 -5.37
N VAL A 84 11.22 1.48 -5.70
CA VAL A 84 10.41 2.21 -4.71
C VAL A 84 9.08 1.48 -4.48
N THR A 85 8.77 1.19 -3.23
CA THR A 85 7.50 0.55 -2.84
C THR A 85 6.52 1.61 -2.31
N ALA A 86 5.36 1.76 -2.95
CA ALA A 86 4.25 2.49 -2.36
C ALA A 86 3.60 1.65 -1.24
N VAL A 87 3.23 2.27 -0.12
CA VAL A 87 2.58 1.57 0.99
C VAL A 87 1.39 2.38 1.47
N ILE A 88 0.23 1.75 1.62
CA ILE A 88 -0.91 2.33 2.33
C ILE A 88 -0.85 1.89 3.78
N LEU A 89 -0.89 2.85 4.71
CA LEU A 89 -0.96 2.62 6.14
C LEU A 89 -2.00 3.53 6.77
N ARG A 90 -2.64 3.06 7.83
CA ARG A 90 -3.43 3.90 8.73
C ARG A 90 -2.50 4.84 9.50
N PRO A 91 -3.02 5.97 10.03
CA PRO A 91 -2.20 6.91 10.80
C PRO A 91 -1.47 6.29 12.00
N CYS A 92 -2.09 5.33 12.70
CA CYS A 92 -1.46 4.62 13.81
C CYS A 92 -0.35 3.66 13.35
N GLU A 93 -0.51 3.01 12.21
CA GLU A 93 0.50 2.13 11.61
C GLU A 93 1.68 2.95 11.09
N LEU A 94 1.45 4.12 10.48
CA LEU A 94 2.52 5.02 10.07
C LEU A 94 3.37 5.49 11.27
N ARG A 95 2.73 5.81 12.40
CA ARG A 95 3.45 6.13 13.65
C ARG A 95 4.29 4.94 14.12
N ALA A 96 3.71 3.74 14.14
CA ALA A 96 4.43 2.53 14.52
C ALA A 96 5.64 2.27 13.60
N LEU A 97 5.48 2.43 12.28
CA LEU A 97 6.58 2.29 11.32
C LEU A 97 7.70 3.30 11.61
N ARG A 98 7.36 4.56 11.90
CA ARG A 98 8.33 5.59 12.27
C ARG A 98 9.13 5.23 13.53
N GLU A 99 8.54 4.51 14.49
CA GLU A 99 9.28 4.03 15.66
C GLU A 99 10.13 2.80 15.31
N LEU A 100 9.60 1.86 14.51
CA LEU A 100 10.34 0.66 14.09
C LEU A 100 11.63 0.99 13.31
N VAL A 101 11.62 2.02 12.46
CA VAL A 101 12.84 2.42 11.71
C VAL A 101 13.96 2.96 12.58
N LYS A 102 13.69 3.28 13.86
CA LYS A 102 14.72 3.76 14.82
C LYS A 102 15.43 2.60 15.52
N LEU A 103 14.80 1.42 15.54
CA LEU A 103 15.35 0.23 16.17
C LEU A 103 16.43 -0.34 15.26
N LYS A 104 17.66 -0.42 15.77
CA LYS A 104 18.80 -1.06 15.11
C LYS A 104 18.93 -2.51 15.55
#